data_AF-A0AAD2JKZ1-F1
#
_entry.id   AF-A0AAD2JKZ1-F1
#
_cell.length_a   1.000
_cell.length_b   1.000
_cell.length_c   1.000
_cell.angle_alpha   90.00
_cell.angle_beta   90.00
_cell.angle_gamma   90.00
#
_symmetry.space_group_name_H-M   'P 1'
#
loop_
_entity.id
_entity.type
_entity.pdbx_description
1 polymer ?
#
loop_
_entity_poly.entity_id
_entity_poly.type
_entity_poly.pdbx_seq_one_letter_code
_entity_poly.pdbx_strand_id
1 'polypeptide(L)'
;MSRIAESSLVLSCFLLLALVSLPTTESYITFKTYIPPTRQRQWLTQLTGDICDSPTGSRLIDSAPEVLRGWSMSKEATVENAMSVESLFKRLVEESKAGIRNVNPTTLDYNIILNLWVKSQGGVFAAERCEQILTTMQKLHQETNDFSIQPNLETFKSALLAWKNSRVPFAAIRAQRLLEWMIRLYESGENDVLPDSDCFDICLQIWSKSDNDPRAAHKAEQLLLTQDKLSQIVHSHKLKPTTLSFNAVLFAWAKTITKESPHKHKKMVALLALMEHLYFEMANTRVEPDRCTYNTVLCALAKGCSPETAKQADTILRSIETHYKNDEISWDPDAILFNTVISAWAHSDVPGAYRKAQSILDRQLNLYYAGCQDCKPDVIGFTSVLSSCASEPKKSERAKAFNVALSNIQALEKNPAFGKANHITYGTMLKACARLLPAGSPERTKWTRHFFQKACDAGMVGNMVLNRLREATTSVEEYKELIQGYSKSTLPKQWTCNVQERGGYFRNPKALLYANVKQQQQQ
;
A
#
# COMPACT_ATOMS: atom_id res chain seq x y z
N MET A 1 -13.14 28.60 57.72
CA MET A 1 -12.26 27.89 56.77
C MET A 1 -12.95 27.52 55.46
N SER A 2 -14.27 27.26 55.39
CA SER A 2 -14.97 26.96 54.12
C SER A 2 -15.00 28.13 53.11
N ARG A 3 -15.19 29.38 53.57
CA ARG A 3 -15.26 30.57 52.69
C ARG A 3 -13.94 30.93 51.99
N ILE A 4 -12.79 30.50 52.52
CA ILE A 4 -11.47 30.83 51.95
C ILE A 4 -11.13 29.86 50.81
N ALA A 5 -11.52 28.58 50.93
CA ALA A 5 -11.36 27.58 49.87
C ALA A 5 -12.28 27.86 48.66
N GLU A 6 -13.50 28.34 48.90
CA GLU A 6 -14.39 28.81 47.81
C GLU A 6 -13.79 30.04 47.09
N SER A 7 -13.22 30.99 47.83
CA SER A 7 -12.60 32.17 47.21
C SER A 7 -11.33 31.87 46.39
N SER A 8 -10.54 30.86 46.77
CA SER A 8 -9.33 30.48 46.00
C SER A 8 -9.68 29.72 44.72
N LEU A 9 -10.69 28.85 44.77
CA LEU A 9 -11.20 28.13 43.58
C LEU A 9 -11.89 29.09 42.60
N VAL A 10 -12.61 30.08 43.13
CA VAL A 10 -13.23 31.13 42.31
C VAL A 10 -12.15 32.00 41.65
N LEU A 11 -11.11 32.44 42.39
CA LEU A 11 -10.00 33.21 41.80
C LEU A 11 -9.23 32.41 40.74
N SER A 12 -8.97 31.12 40.95
CA SER A 12 -8.29 30.27 39.97
C SER A 12 -9.14 30.05 38.71
N CYS A 13 -10.45 29.87 38.87
CA CYS A 13 -11.40 29.79 37.75
C CYS A 13 -11.46 31.10 36.96
N PHE A 14 -11.52 32.25 37.64
CA PHE A 14 -11.53 33.56 36.98
C PHE A 14 -10.22 33.87 36.24
N LEU A 15 -9.07 33.48 36.80
CA LEU A 15 -7.77 33.60 36.14
C LEU A 15 -7.66 32.71 34.90
N LEU A 16 -8.12 31.46 34.96
CA LEU A 16 -8.13 30.55 33.80
C LEU A 16 -9.13 31.00 32.72
N LEU A 17 -10.32 31.45 33.09
CA LEU A 17 -11.31 32.02 32.15
C LEU A 17 -10.81 33.31 31.49
N ALA A 18 -10.17 34.18 32.27
CA ALA A 18 -9.52 35.38 31.74
C ALA A 18 -8.35 35.03 30.83
N LEU A 19 -7.56 34.00 31.17
CA LEU A 19 -6.45 33.53 30.34
C LEU A 19 -6.93 32.99 28.98
N VAL A 20 -8.02 32.22 28.94
CA VAL A 20 -8.60 31.68 27.70
C VAL A 20 -9.13 32.77 26.77
N SER A 21 -9.59 33.90 27.32
CA SER A 21 -10.09 35.06 26.56
C SER A 21 -9.01 36.10 26.20
N LEU A 22 -7.72 35.79 26.43
CA LEU A 22 -6.60 36.63 25.98
C LEU A 22 -6.19 36.32 24.52
N PRO A 23 -5.67 37.30 23.76
CA PRO A 23 -5.12 37.07 22.42
C PRO A 23 -4.00 36.00 22.37
N THR A 24 -3.36 35.73 23.51
CA THR A 24 -2.28 34.74 23.66
C THR A 24 -2.75 33.29 23.77
N THR A 25 -4.04 33.02 23.98
CA THR A 25 -4.61 31.65 23.98
C THR A 25 -5.25 31.30 22.65
N GLU A 26 -5.79 32.27 21.91
CA GLU A 26 -6.14 32.10 20.48
C GLU A 26 -4.94 31.58 19.67
N SER A 27 -3.71 31.96 20.05
CA SER A 27 -2.52 31.44 19.41
C SER A 27 -2.33 29.93 19.61
N TYR A 28 -2.77 29.35 20.73
CA TYR A 28 -2.70 27.91 20.97
C TYR A 28 -3.86 27.14 20.33
N ILE A 29 -4.88 27.83 19.84
CA ILE A 29 -6.08 27.26 19.20
C ILE A 29 -5.99 27.31 17.67
N THR A 30 -5.26 28.29 17.10
CA THR A 30 -5.17 28.51 15.65
C THR A 30 -3.85 28.04 15.04
N PHE A 31 -3.88 27.54 13.78
CA PHE A 31 -2.71 27.01 13.06
C PHE A 31 -1.66 28.08 12.69
N LYS A 32 -1.98 29.37 12.85
CA LYS A 32 -1.20 30.50 12.33
C LYS A 32 -0.08 30.99 13.23
N THR A 33 0.23 30.29 14.31
CA THR A 33 1.17 30.78 15.31
C THR A 33 2.44 29.94 15.40
N TYR A 34 3.55 30.60 15.73
CA TYR A 34 4.91 30.07 15.84
C TYR A 34 5.10 29.08 17.02
N ILE A 35 4.03 28.46 17.52
CA ILE A 35 4.06 27.62 18.72
C ILE A 35 4.47 26.18 18.35
N PRO A 36 5.51 25.61 18.99
CA PRO A 36 5.88 24.22 18.77
C PRO A 36 4.71 23.25 19.08
N PRO A 37 4.42 22.25 18.22
CA PRO A 37 3.30 21.31 18.40
C PRO A 37 3.29 20.58 19.75
N THR A 38 4.47 20.34 20.34
CA THR A 38 4.63 19.72 21.66
C THR A 38 4.11 20.62 22.79
N ARG A 39 4.40 21.92 22.74
CA ARG A 39 3.93 22.90 23.74
C ARG A 39 2.43 23.12 23.63
N GLN A 40 1.90 23.17 22.40
CA GLN A 40 0.46 23.26 22.16
C GLN A 40 -0.27 22.07 22.80
N ARG A 41 0.24 20.85 22.58
CA ARG A 41 -0.34 19.64 23.14
C ARG A 41 -0.30 19.62 24.67
N GLN A 42 0.85 19.97 25.27
CA GLN A 42 0.99 20.04 26.73
C GLN A 42 -0.01 21.01 27.36
N TRP A 43 -0.18 22.20 26.77
CA TRP A 43 -1.15 23.18 27.22
C TRP A 43 -2.58 22.68 27.10
N LEU A 44 -2.95 22.07 25.96
CA LEU A 44 -4.27 21.48 25.77
C LEU A 44 -4.53 20.32 26.74
N THR A 45 -3.55 19.47 27.01
CA THR A 45 -3.65 18.37 27.99
C THR A 45 -3.89 18.92 29.39
N GLN A 46 -3.14 19.92 29.81
CA GLN A 46 -3.30 20.55 31.12
C GLN A 46 -4.69 21.18 31.26
N LEU A 47 -5.09 22.02 30.30
CA LEU A 47 -6.38 22.70 30.34
C LEU A 47 -7.56 21.71 30.29
N THR A 48 -7.42 20.61 29.54
CA THR A 48 -8.42 19.52 29.51
C THR A 48 -8.55 18.86 30.88
N GLY A 49 -7.42 18.59 31.56
CA GLY A 49 -7.40 18.06 32.92
C GLY A 49 -8.04 19.02 33.93
N ASP A 50 -7.63 20.29 33.91
CA ASP A 50 -8.15 21.33 34.81
C ASP A 50 -9.67 21.50 34.67
N ILE A 51 -10.20 21.44 33.45
CA ILE A 51 -11.65 21.48 33.22
C ILE A 51 -12.29 20.21 33.79
N CYS A 52 -11.78 19.01 33.47
CA CYS A 52 -12.32 17.74 33.96
C CYS A 52 -12.38 17.65 35.49
N ASP A 53 -11.33 18.10 36.19
CA ASP A 53 -11.21 18.02 37.65
C ASP A 53 -12.03 19.09 38.40
N SER A 54 -12.57 20.08 37.69
CA SER A 54 -13.36 21.15 38.32
C SER A 54 -14.73 20.67 38.84
N PRO A 55 -15.36 21.31 39.83
CA PRO A 55 -16.70 20.92 40.29
C PRO A 55 -17.77 21.09 39.19
N THR A 56 -18.82 20.26 39.20
CA THR A 56 -19.97 20.37 38.28
C THR A 56 -20.61 21.77 38.36
N GLY A 57 -20.87 22.40 37.21
CA GLY A 57 -21.40 23.76 37.13
C GLY A 57 -20.34 24.87 37.18
N SER A 58 -19.05 24.52 37.30
CA SER A 58 -17.92 25.45 37.15
C SER A 58 -18.01 26.23 35.83
N ARG A 59 -17.61 27.50 35.84
CA ARG A 59 -17.51 28.32 34.62
C ARG A 59 -16.39 27.86 33.67
N LEU A 60 -15.44 27.04 34.14
CA LEU A 60 -14.35 26.52 33.30
C LEU A 60 -14.86 25.68 32.11
N ILE A 61 -16.04 25.07 32.22
CA ILE A 61 -16.66 24.31 31.13
C ILE A 61 -16.99 25.18 29.90
N ASP A 62 -17.15 26.50 30.08
CA ASP A 62 -17.45 27.43 28.97
C ASP A 62 -16.31 27.46 27.93
N SER A 63 -15.09 27.13 28.35
CA SER A 63 -13.92 27.02 27.47
C SER A 63 -13.84 25.69 26.72
N ALA A 64 -14.68 24.70 27.04
CA ALA A 64 -14.62 23.36 26.45
C ALA A 64 -14.76 23.34 24.92
N PRO A 65 -15.66 24.12 24.27
CA PRO A 65 -15.74 24.16 22.81
C PRO A 65 -14.45 24.68 22.15
N GLU A 66 -13.75 25.62 22.78
CA GLU A 66 -12.47 26.15 22.29
C GLU A 66 -11.33 25.13 22.46
N VAL A 67 -11.34 24.40 23.57
CA VAL A 67 -10.40 23.29 23.82
C VAL A 67 -10.59 22.16 22.83
N LEU A 68 -11.85 21.77 22.54
CA LEU A 68 -12.18 20.80 21.50
C LEU A 68 -11.68 21.26 20.12
N ARG A 69 -11.94 22.53 19.76
CA ARG A 69 -11.40 23.12 18.52
C ARG A 69 -9.87 23.06 18.47
N GLY A 70 -9.18 23.38 19.57
CA GLY A 70 -7.73 23.26 19.67
C GLY A 70 -7.23 21.83 19.43
N TRP A 71 -7.89 20.83 20.02
CA TRP A 71 -7.57 19.42 19.79
C TRP A 71 -7.81 18.96 18.36
N SER A 72 -8.83 19.49 17.68
CA SER A 72 -9.11 19.17 16.27
C SER A 72 -7.94 19.51 15.34
N MET A 73 -7.24 20.61 15.67
CA MET A 73 -6.08 21.12 14.93
C MET A 73 -4.78 20.39 15.26
N SER A 74 -4.76 19.51 16.28
CA SER A 74 -3.58 18.73 16.61
C SER A 74 -3.24 17.74 15.50
N LYS A 75 -1.97 17.74 15.06
CA LYS A 75 -1.45 16.81 14.06
C LYS A 75 -1.29 15.38 14.59
N GLU A 76 -1.06 15.24 15.89
CA GLU A 76 -0.83 13.95 16.54
C GLU A 76 -1.68 13.85 17.80
N ALA A 77 -2.17 12.65 18.06
CA ALA A 77 -2.92 12.33 19.26
C ALA A 77 -2.32 11.10 19.92
N THR A 78 -2.41 11.03 21.24
CA THR A 78 -2.12 9.82 22.00
C THR A 78 -3.44 9.26 22.53
N VAL A 79 -3.43 8.00 22.97
CA VAL A 79 -4.62 7.36 23.57
C VAL A 79 -5.05 8.13 24.82
N GLU A 80 -4.12 8.62 25.62
CA GLU A 80 -4.39 9.40 26.84
C GLU A 80 -5.11 10.72 26.52
N ASN A 81 -4.66 11.43 25.47
CA ASN A 81 -5.30 12.66 25.03
C ASN A 81 -6.72 12.38 24.51
N ALA A 82 -6.91 11.30 23.74
CA ALA A 82 -8.23 10.91 23.25
C ALA A 82 -9.19 10.57 24.40
N MET A 83 -8.73 9.83 25.41
CA MET A 83 -9.51 9.55 26.63
C MET A 83 -9.87 10.82 27.40
N SER A 84 -8.91 11.73 27.57
CA SER A 84 -9.10 12.96 28.34
C SER A 84 -10.15 13.86 27.66
N VAL A 85 -10.07 14.00 26.34
CA VAL A 85 -11.02 14.79 25.55
C VAL A 85 -12.40 14.12 25.52
N GLU A 86 -12.48 12.79 25.46
CA GLU A 86 -13.76 12.08 25.58
C GLU A 86 -14.39 12.28 26.97
N SER A 87 -13.58 12.32 28.04
CA SER A 87 -14.04 12.63 29.40
C SER A 87 -14.58 14.06 29.51
N LEU A 88 -13.86 15.03 28.95
CA LEU A 88 -14.31 16.42 28.86
C LEU A 88 -15.66 16.51 28.14
N PHE A 89 -15.82 15.78 27.04
CA PHE A 89 -17.06 15.76 26.28
C PHE A 89 -18.22 15.12 27.04
N LYS A 90 -17.99 13.99 27.72
CA LYS A 90 -19.00 13.36 28.59
C LYS A 90 -19.53 14.33 29.63
N ARG A 91 -18.63 15.06 30.27
CA ARG A 91 -19.00 16.11 31.22
C ARG A 91 -19.85 17.21 30.57
N LEU A 92 -19.49 17.66 29.37
CA LEU A 92 -20.27 18.66 28.62
C LEU A 92 -21.70 18.16 28.33
N VAL A 93 -21.86 16.89 27.96
CA VAL A 93 -23.17 16.24 27.78
C VAL A 93 -23.96 16.17 29.09
N GLU A 94 -23.32 15.85 30.21
CA GLU A 94 -23.96 15.76 31.53
C GLU A 94 -24.46 17.13 32.02
N GLU A 95 -23.66 18.19 31.88
CA GLU A 95 -24.06 19.53 32.28
C GLU A 95 -25.17 20.11 31.38
N SER A 96 -25.17 19.77 30.10
CA SER A 96 -26.26 20.07 29.17
C SER A 96 -27.57 19.38 29.60
N LYS A 97 -27.52 18.07 29.89
CA LYS A 97 -28.70 17.30 30.36
C LYS A 97 -29.25 17.80 31.70
N ALA A 98 -28.38 18.26 32.59
CA ALA A 98 -28.79 18.81 33.88
C ALA A 98 -29.45 20.20 33.75
N GLY A 99 -29.50 20.79 32.55
CA GLY A 99 -30.10 22.10 32.30
C GLY A 99 -29.33 23.25 32.95
N ILE A 100 -28.08 23.01 33.36
CA ILE A 100 -27.27 23.99 34.08
C ILE A 100 -26.78 25.09 33.11
N ARG A 101 -26.57 24.76 31.82
CA ARG A 101 -26.09 25.68 30.77
C ARG A 101 -26.62 25.35 29.37
N ASN A 102 -26.71 26.37 28.51
CA ASN A 102 -27.07 26.29 27.08
C ASN A 102 -25.89 25.87 26.18
N VAL A 103 -25.10 24.88 26.59
CA VAL A 103 -24.01 24.34 25.75
C VAL A 103 -24.39 22.94 25.32
N ASN A 104 -25.01 22.81 24.15
CA ASN A 104 -25.42 21.52 23.61
C ASN A 104 -24.34 20.99 22.66
N PRO A 105 -23.82 19.77 22.88
CA PRO A 105 -22.86 19.17 21.97
C PRO A 105 -23.47 18.97 20.58
N THR A 106 -22.70 19.25 19.55
CA THR A 106 -23.12 19.17 18.15
C THR A 106 -22.40 18.04 17.42
N THR A 107 -22.85 17.71 16.20
CA THR A 107 -22.16 16.78 15.29
C THR A 107 -20.69 17.14 15.07
N LEU A 108 -20.33 18.43 15.08
CA LEU A 108 -18.93 18.85 14.96
C LEU A 108 -18.10 18.40 16.17
N ASP A 109 -18.63 18.52 17.37
CA ASP A 109 -17.94 18.14 18.60
C ASP A 109 -17.70 16.63 18.68
N TYR A 110 -18.70 15.83 18.26
CA TYR A 110 -18.54 14.38 18.11
C TYR A 110 -17.45 14.03 17.09
N ASN A 111 -17.43 14.70 15.93
CA ASN A 111 -16.44 14.44 14.88
C ASN A 111 -15.01 14.78 15.34
N ILE A 112 -14.82 15.78 16.20
CA ILE A 112 -13.51 16.10 16.79
C ILE A 112 -12.99 14.90 17.60
N ILE A 113 -13.83 14.31 18.44
CA ILE A 113 -13.45 13.20 19.31
C ILE A 113 -13.16 11.94 18.50
N LEU A 114 -14.01 11.64 17.51
CA LEU A 114 -13.81 10.51 16.60
C LEU A 114 -12.48 10.66 15.84
N ASN A 115 -12.20 11.83 15.29
CA ASN A 115 -10.95 12.10 14.59
C ASN A 115 -9.73 12.01 15.52
N LEU A 116 -9.87 12.43 16.78
CA LEU A 116 -8.81 12.30 17.78
C LEU A 116 -8.52 10.82 18.09
N TRP A 117 -9.55 9.99 18.23
CA TRP A 117 -9.41 8.54 18.37
C TRP A 117 -8.75 7.91 17.14
N VAL A 118 -9.14 8.29 15.92
CA VAL A 118 -8.51 7.81 14.68
C VAL A 118 -7.02 8.13 14.63
N LYS A 119 -6.63 9.35 15.06
CA LYS A 119 -5.24 9.81 15.14
C LYS A 119 -4.44 9.17 16.27
N SER A 120 -5.09 8.69 17.34
CA SER A 120 -4.44 8.16 18.55
C SER A 120 -3.61 6.89 18.33
N GLN A 121 -3.81 6.20 17.20
CA GLN A 121 -3.22 4.89 16.90
C GLN A 121 -3.49 3.81 17.97
N GLY A 122 -4.54 3.94 18.77
CA GLY A 122 -4.94 2.99 19.81
C GLY A 122 -5.43 1.62 19.33
N GLY A 123 -5.18 1.25 18.07
CA GLY A 123 -5.53 -0.06 17.51
C GLY A 123 -7.03 -0.37 17.57
N VAL A 124 -7.37 -1.56 18.09
CA VAL A 124 -8.77 -2.02 18.26
C VAL A 124 -9.54 -1.14 19.21
N PHE A 125 -8.92 -0.72 20.31
CA PHE A 125 -9.58 0.06 21.35
C PHE A 125 -10.12 1.36 20.77
N ALA A 126 -9.30 2.09 20.00
CA ALA A 126 -9.75 3.30 19.31
C ALA A 126 -10.91 3.04 18.33
N ALA A 127 -10.87 1.92 17.60
CA ALA A 127 -11.95 1.54 16.67
C ALA A 127 -13.28 1.23 17.40
N GLU A 128 -13.22 0.50 18.50
CA GLU A 128 -14.38 0.21 19.34
C GLU A 128 -14.95 1.48 19.99
N ARG A 129 -14.09 2.39 20.48
CA ARG A 129 -14.53 3.69 20.99
C ARG A 129 -15.24 4.50 19.91
N CYS A 130 -14.67 4.61 18.70
CA CYS A 130 -15.31 5.32 17.60
C CYS A 130 -16.69 4.76 17.25
N GLU A 131 -16.80 3.43 17.17
CA GLU A 131 -18.08 2.78 16.89
C GLU A 131 -19.11 3.02 18.00
N GLN A 132 -18.70 2.92 19.27
CA GLN A 132 -19.59 3.18 20.41
C GLN A 132 -20.08 4.63 20.46
N ILE A 133 -19.20 5.59 20.19
CA ILE A 133 -19.57 7.01 20.11
C ILE A 133 -20.60 7.23 19.00
N LEU A 134 -20.34 6.70 17.81
CA LEU A 134 -21.25 6.79 16.66
C LEU A 134 -22.61 6.13 16.94
N THR A 135 -22.65 4.93 17.53
CA THR A 135 -23.91 4.27 17.89
C THR A 135 -24.69 5.07 18.93
N THR A 136 -24.00 5.64 19.92
CA THR A 136 -24.62 6.49 20.95
C THR A 136 -25.21 7.76 20.32
N MET A 137 -24.47 8.39 19.42
CA MET A 137 -24.89 9.59 18.71
C MET A 137 -26.14 9.34 17.85
N GLN A 138 -26.18 8.24 17.08
CA GLN A 138 -27.36 7.86 16.30
C GLN A 138 -28.57 7.58 17.20
N LYS A 139 -28.38 6.86 18.32
CA LYS A 139 -29.46 6.57 19.26
C LYS A 139 -30.04 7.85 19.88
N LEU A 140 -29.17 8.78 20.29
CA LEU A 140 -29.61 10.06 20.83
C LEU A 140 -30.38 10.89 19.80
N HIS A 141 -29.93 10.91 18.55
CA HIS A 141 -30.66 11.57 17.46
C HIS A 141 -32.06 10.97 17.29
N GLN A 142 -32.19 9.64 17.32
CA GLN A 142 -33.49 8.95 17.20
C GLN A 142 -34.42 9.23 18.39
N GLU A 143 -33.89 9.29 19.61
CA GLU A 143 -34.69 9.53 20.82
C GLU A 143 -35.15 10.99 20.95
N THR A 144 -34.31 11.93 20.54
CA THR A 144 -34.55 13.38 20.70
C THR A 144 -35.13 14.05 19.45
N ASN A 145 -34.98 13.42 18.29
CA ASN A 145 -35.21 14.00 16.96
C ASN A 145 -34.44 15.32 16.74
N ASP A 146 -33.30 15.49 17.41
CA ASP A 146 -32.44 16.66 17.29
C ASP A 146 -31.46 16.49 16.12
N PHE A 147 -31.66 17.27 15.07
CA PHE A 147 -30.79 17.26 13.87
C PHE A 147 -29.39 17.83 14.14
N SER A 148 -29.19 18.57 15.23
CA SER A 148 -27.87 19.15 15.57
C SER A 148 -26.84 18.10 16.02
N ILE A 149 -27.31 16.90 16.40
CA ILE A 149 -26.50 15.74 16.81
C ILE A 149 -26.59 14.57 15.84
N GLN A 150 -27.19 14.76 14.66
CA GLN A 150 -27.32 13.71 13.66
C GLN A 150 -25.94 13.29 13.13
N PRO A 151 -25.57 11.99 13.17
CA PRO A 151 -24.34 11.51 12.57
C PRO A 151 -24.28 11.85 11.09
N ASN A 152 -23.18 12.47 10.65
CA ASN A 152 -22.99 12.84 9.25
C ASN A 152 -21.96 11.93 8.56
N LEU A 153 -21.70 12.20 7.28
CA LEU A 153 -20.76 11.40 6.47
C LEU A 153 -19.37 11.30 7.12
N GLU A 154 -18.87 12.39 7.71
CA GLU A 154 -17.58 12.42 8.41
C GLU A 154 -17.59 11.55 9.67
N THR A 155 -18.72 11.51 10.40
CA THR A 155 -18.90 10.66 11.58
C THR A 155 -18.75 9.18 11.22
N PHE A 156 -19.41 8.73 10.15
CA PHE A 156 -19.29 7.35 9.66
C PHE A 156 -17.90 7.04 9.09
N LYS A 157 -17.33 7.95 8.29
CA LYS A 157 -15.97 7.80 7.74
C LYS A 157 -14.91 7.66 8.84
N SER A 158 -15.01 8.45 9.90
CA SER A 158 -14.08 8.38 11.04
C SER A 158 -14.10 7.01 11.70
N ALA A 159 -15.28 6.43 11.93
CA ALA A 159 -15.41 5.09 12.49
C ALA A 159 -14.88 3.99 11.53
N LEU A 160 -15.13 4.11 10.23
CA LEU A 160 -14.56 3.21 9.21
C LEU A 160 -13.02 3.30 9.16
N LEU A 161 -12.46 4.51 9.22
CA LEU A 161 -11.02 4.74 9.27
C LEU A 161 -10.39 4.19 10.54
N ALA A 162 -11.07 4.29 11.68
CA ALA A 162 -10.60 3.69 12.93
C ALA A 162 -10.46 2.17 12.79
N TRP A 163 -11.46 1.49 12.20
CA TRP A 163 -11.37 0.07 11.88
C TRP A 163 -10.24 -0.24 10.89
N LYS A 164 -10.01 0.58 9.87
CA LYS A 164 -8.87 0.44 8.95
C LYS A 164 -7.53 0.52 9.68
N ASN A 165 -7.40 1.44 10.63
CA ASN A 165 -6.17 1.65 11.40
C ASN A 165 -5.94 0.59 12.47
N SER A 166 -7.00 -0.11 12.92
CA SER A 166 -6.91 -1.17 13.94
C SER A 166 -6.05 -2.38 13.50
N ARG A 167 -6.00 -2.66 12.19
CA ARG A 167 -5.24 -3.77 11.57
C ARG A 167 -5.52 -5.16 12.17
N VAL A 168 -6.69 -5.37 12.77
CA VAL A 168 -7.08 -6.70 13.30
C VAL A 168 -7.79 -7.59 12.28
N PRO A 169 -7.70 -8.92 12.42
CA PRO A 169 -8.26 -9.86 11.43
C PRO A 169 -9.76 -9.69 11.16
N PHE A 170 -10.53 -9.28 12.17
CA PHE A 170 -11.98 -9.09 12.06
C PHE A 170 -12.39 -7.66 11.68
N ALA A 171 -11.44 -6.74 11.46
CA ALA A 171 -11.73 -5.35 11.12
C ALA A 171 -12.57 -5.23 9.84
N ALA A 172 -12.33 -6.11 8.86
CA ALA A 172 -13.08 -6.13 7.60
C ALA A 172 -14.57 -6.39 7.81
N ILE A 173 -14.90 -7.33 8.71
CA ILE A 173 -16.27 -7.70 9.04
C ILE A 173 -16.96 -6.54 9.78
N ARG A 174 -16.25 -5.88 10.71
CA ARG A 174 -16.78 -4.76 11.47
C ARG A 174 -17.03 -3.54 10.59
N ALA A 175 -16.07 -3.17 9.75
CA ALA A 175 -16.22 -2.07 8.79
C ALA A 175 -17.36 -2.33 7.80
N GLN A 176 -17.48 -3.55 7.27
CA GLN A 176 -18.59 -3.91 6.39
C GLN A 176 -19.95 -3.79 7.10
N ARG A 177 -20.09 -4.30 8.33
CA ARG A 177 -21.33 -4.18 9.11
C ARG A 177 -21.69 -2.72 9.38
N LEU A 178 -20.70 -1.88 9.62
CA LEU A 178 -20.90 -0.46 9.85
C LEU A 178 -21.41 0.25 8.59
N LEU A 179 -20.83 -0.07 7.43
CA LEU A 179 -21.29 0.44 6.13
C LEU A 179 -22.71 -0.06 5.79
N GLU A 180 -23.00 -1.35 6.02
CA GLU A 180 -24.35 -1.91 5.85
C GLU A 180 -25.37 -1.27 6.81
N TRP A 181 -24.96 -0.91 8.02
CA TRP A 181 -25.80 -0.16 8.95
C TRP A 181 -26.07 1.27 8.45
N MET A 182 -25.04 1.97 7.95
CA MET A 182 -25.21 3.30 7.33
C MET A 182 -26.22 3.26 6.17
N ILE A 183 -26.14 2.25 5.30
CA ILE A 183 -27.10 2.07 4.19
C ILE A 183 -28.53 1.85 4.72
N ARG A 184 -28.70 1.00 5.73
CA ARG A 184 -30.03 0.74 6.32
C ARG A 184 -30.64 1.96 6.99
N LEU A 185 -29.84 2.80 7.65
CA LEU A 185 -30.33 4.04 8.24
C LEU A 185 -30.85 4.99 7.16
N TYR A 186 -30.17 5.06 6.02
CA TYR A 186 -30.62 5.82 4.86
C TYR A 186 -31.92 5.26 4.26
N GLU A 187 -31.98 3.95 4.03
CA GLU A 187 -33.16 3.30 3.44
C GLU A 187 -34.41 3.39 4.32
N SER A 188 -34.23 3.37 5.65
CA SER A 188 -35.34 3.51 6.62
C SER A 188 -35.76 4.97 6.86
N GLY A 189 -34.96 5.95 6.43
CA GLY A 189 -35.16 7.36 6.71
C GLY A 189 -34.80 7.77 8.15
N GLU A 190 -34.17 6.88 8.93
CA GLU A 190 -33.68 7.16 10.29
C GLU A 190 -32.42 8.06 10.31
N ASN A 191 -31.74 8.18 9.17
CA ASN A 191 -30.66 9.13 8.93
C ASN A 191 -30.59 9.40 7.42
N ASP A 192 -30.54 10.65 6.98
CA ASP A 192 -30.56 11.03 5.56
C ASP A 192 -29.17 10.94 4.87
N VAL A 193 -28.15 10.46 5.57
CA VAL A 193 -26.77 10.41 5.08
C VAL A 193 -26.49 9.13 4.29
N LEU A 194 -26.22 9.30 3.00
CA LEU A 194 -25.79 8.23 2.10
C LEU A 194 -24.26 8.01 2.17
N PRO A 195 -23.75 6.76 2.12
CA PRO A 195 -22.33 6.52 1.90
C PRO A 195 -21.87 7.05 0.53
N ASP A 196 -20.62 7.47 0.44
CA ASP A 196 -19.96 7.82 -0.81
C ASP A 196 -18.88 6.79 -1.20
N SER A 197 -18.19 7.02 -2.32
CA SER A 197 -17.13 6.11 -2.78
C SER A 197 -16.05 5.86 -1.74
N ASP A 198 -15.71 6.84 -0.89
CA ASP A 198 -14.64 6.69 0.11
C ASP A 198 -15.04 5.68 1.20
N CYS A 199 -16.31 5.69 1.63
CA CYS A 199 -16.82 4.71 2.61
C CYS A 199 -16.63 3.27 2.10
N PHE A 200 -16.93 3.05 0.81
CA PHE A 200 -16.72 1.76 0.16
C PHE A 200 -15.23 1.45 -0.01
N ASP A 201 -14.43 2.41 -0.48
CA ASP A 201 -12.99 2.26 -0.68
C ASP A 201 -12.25 1.91 0.61
N ILE A 202 -12.65 2.48 1.75
CA ILE A 202 -12.12 2.10 3.07
C ILE A 202 -12.39 0.63 3.33
N CYS A 203 -13.65 0.18 3.20
CA CYS A 203 -14.01 -1.21 3.43
C CYS A 203 -13.30 -2.19 2.47
N LEU A 204 -13.24 -1.84 1.17
CA LEU A 204 -12.55 -2.60 0.14
C LEU A 204 -11.04 -2.72 0.45
N GLN A 205 -10.39 -1.65 0.89
CA GLN A 205 -8.99 -1.66 1.29
C GLN A 205 -8.73 -2.51 2.54
N ILE A 206 -9.68 -2.58 3.48
CA ILE A 206 -9.56 -3.48 4.64
C ILE A 206 -9.67 -4.92 4.18
N TRP A 207 -10.70 -5.26 3.38
CA TRP A 207 -10.86 -6.60 2.82
C TRP A 207 -9.65 -7.04 1.99
N SER A 208 -9.08 -6.15 1.18
CA SER A 208 -7.92 -6.46 0.36
C SER A 208 -6.64 -6.72 1.16
N LYS A 209 -6.60 -6.29 2.43
CA LYS A 209 -5.51 -6.54 3.40
C LYS A 209 -5.79 -7.71 4.35
N SER A 210 -6.96 -8.33 4.30
CA SER A 210 -7.34 -9.47 5.15
C SER A 210 -6.76 -10.80 4.65
N ASP A 211 -5.44 -10.97 4.81
CA ASP A 211 -4.70 -12.15 4.29
C ASP A 211 -5.16 -13.49 4.89
N ASN A 212 -5.80 -13.48 6.06
CA ASN A 212 -6.21 -14.68 6.78
C ASN A 212 -7.63 -15.16 6.44
N ASP A 213 -8.44 -14.41 5.68
CA ASP A 213 -9.80 -14.82 5.31
C ASP A 213 -9.86 -15.29 3.83
N PRO A 214 -10.09 -16.58 3.55
CA PRO A 214 -10.24 -17.10 2.19
C PRO A 214 -11.38 -16.45 1.40
N ARG A 215 -12.36 -15.86 2.08
CA ARG A 215 -13.52 -15.19 1.48
C ARG A 215 -13.24 -13.72 1.15
N ALA A 216 -12.09 -13.18 1.55
CA ALA A 216 -11.77 -11.76 1.41
C ALA A 216 -11.95 -11.24 -0.03
N ALA A 217 -11.45 -11.97 -1.03
CA ALA A 217 -11.58 -11.59 -2.43
C ALA A 217 -13.04 -11.58 -2.92
N HIS A 218 -13.83 -12.58 -2.50
CA HIS A 218 -15.25 -12.65 -2.83
C HIS A 218 -16.06 -11.54 -2.15
N LYS A 219 -15.73 -11.23 -0.88
CA LYS A 219 -16.38 -10.16 -0.13
C LYS A 219 -16.06 -8.78 -0.69
N ALA A 220 -14.81 -8.53 -1.09
CA ALA A 220 -14.42 -7.29 -1.76
C ALA A 220 -15.18 -7.10 -3.08
N GLU A 221 -15.28 -8.15 -3.90
CA GLU A 221 -16.04 -8.09 -5.15
C GLU A 221 -17.55 -7.90 -4.93
N GLN A 222 -18.14 -8.63 -3.97
CA GLN A 222 -19.54 -8.42 -3.60
C GLN A 222 -19.80 -6.98 -3.19
N LEU A 223 -18.88 -6.38 -2.42
CA LEU A 223 -19.00 -5.01 -1.97
C LEU A 223 -18.91 -4.00 -3.13
N LEU A 224 -18.03 -4.22 -4.10
CA LEU A 224 -17.96 -3.43 -5.34
C LEU A 224 -19.26 -3.52 -6.15
N LEU A 225 -19.84 -4.72 -6.28
CA LEU A 225 -21.13 -4.90 -6.95
C LEU A 225 -22.28 -4.21 -6.21
N THR A 226 -22.27 -4.24 -4.87
CA THR A 226 -23.24 -3.50 -4.05
C THR A 226 -23.09 -1.99 -4.24
N GLN A 227 -21.86 -1.48 -4.31
CA GLN A 227 -21.58 -0.08 -4.58
C GLN A 227 -22.18 0.36 -5.92
N ASP A 228 -21.93 -0.40 -6.99
CA ASP A 228 -22.44 -0.10 -8.32
C ASP A 228 -23.97 -0.13 -8.35
N LYS A 229 -24.59 -1.18 -7.81
CA LYS A 229 -26.06 -1.29 -7.72
C LYS A 229 -26.71 -0.15 -6.94
N LEU A 230 -26.16 0.19 -5.77
CA LEU A 230 -26.70 1.29 -4.96
C LEU A 230 -26.53 2.64 -5.68
N SER A 231 -25.43 2.83 -6.42
CA SER A 231 -25.23 4.04 -7.24
C SER A 231 -26.27 4.19 -8.35
N GLN A 232 -26.73 3.07 -8.94
CA GLN A 232 -27.78 3.05 -9.94
C GLN A 232 -29.15 3.34 -9.33
N ILE A 233 -29.47 2.76 -8.16
CA ILE A 233 -30.75 2.97 -7.48
C ILE A 233 -30.89 4.44 -7.03
N VAL A 234 -29.86 4.97 -6.38
CA VAL A 234 -29.88 6.34 -5.81
C VAL A 234 -29.54 7.41 -6.86
N HIS A 235 -29.11 7.01 -8.06
CA HIS A 235 -28.69 7.90 -9.14
C HIS A 235 -27.60 8.91 -8.71
N SER A 236 -26.73 8.51 -7.77
CA SER A 236 -25.70 9.39 -7.19
C SER A 236 -24.32 9.11 -7.79
N HIS A 237 -23.78 10.11 -8.49
CA HIS A 237 -22.42 10.04 -9.05
C HIS A 237 -21.32 9.91 -7.99
N LYS A 238 -21.55 10.43 -6.77
CA LYS A 238 -20.59 10.34 -5.65
C LYS A 238 -20.40 8.92 -5.13
N LEU A 239 -21.34 8.02 -5.42
CA LEU A 239 -21.33 6.63 -4.99
C LEU A 239 -20.67 5.69 -6.01
N LYS A 240 -20.52 6.13 -7.27
CA LYS A 240 -19.95 5.29 -8.33
C LYS A 240 -18.55 4.78 -7.98
N PRO A 241 -18.24 3.51 -8.29
CA PRO A 241 -16.90 2.95 -8.14
C PRO A 241 -15.82 3.82 -8.79
N THR A 242 -14.63 3.78 -8.21
CA THR A 242 -13.43 4.50 -8.67
C THR A 242 -12.32 3.52 -9.02
N THR A 243 -11.23 4.02 -9.63
CA THR A 243 -9.98 3.27 -9.79
C THR A 243 -9.50 2.62 -8.48
N LEU A 244 -9.66 3.30 -7.34
CA LEU A 244 -9.31 2.73 -6.03
C LEU A 244 -10.19 1.54 -5.64
N SER A 245 -11.49 1.61 -5.93
CA SER A 245 -12.43 0.52 -5.67
C SER A 245 -12.04 -0.75 -6.44
N PHE A 246 -11.79 -0.61 -7.74
CA PHE A 246 -11.35 -1.72 -8.60
C PHE A 246 -9.98 -2.26 -8.19
N ASN A 247 -9.01 -1.38 -7.93
CA ASN A 247 -7.66 -1.77 -7.50
C ASN A 247 -7.68 -2.58 -6.21
N ALA A 248 -8.54 -2.23 -5.25
CA ALA A 248 -8.68 -2.99 -4.01
C ALA A 248 -9.22 -4.42 -4.27
N VAL A 249 -10.20 -4.59 -5.16
CA VAL A 249 -10.72 -5.91 -5.54
C VAL A 249 -9.69 -6.73 -6.30
N LEU A 250 -9.02 -6.12 -7.29
CA LEU A 250 -7.94 -6.77 -8.05
C LEU A 250 -6.81 -7.23 -7.12
N PHE A 251 -6.41 -6.40 -6.16
CA PHE A 251 -5.39 -6.75 -5.18
C PHE A 251 -5.82 -7.92 -4.28
N ALA A 252 -7.08 -7.94 -3.84
CA ALA A 252 -7.62 -9.05 -3.07
C ALA A 252 -7.57 -10.36 -3.86
N TRP A 253 -7.95 -10.35 -5.14
CA TRP A 253 -7.84 -11.53 -6.02
C TRP A 253 -6.40 -11.95 -6.27
N ALA A 254 -5.48 -11.00 -6.54
CA ALA A 254 -4.07 -11.25 -6.83
C ALA A 254 -3.34 -12.00 -5.71
N LYS A 255 -3.80 -11.85 -4.46
CA LYS A 255 -3.29 -12.58 -3.30
C LYS A 255 -3.75 -14.03 -3.25
N THR A 256 -4.94 -14.32 -3.75
CA THR A 256 -5.51 -15.69 -3.77
C THR A 256 -4.97 -16.55 -4.91
N ILE A 257 -4.20 -15.96 -5.84
CA ILE A 257 -3.65 -16.65 -7.00
C ILE A 257 -2.51 -17.59 -6.59
N THR A 258 -2.66 -18.83 -7.04
CA THR A 258 -1.66 -19.88 -7.00
C THR A 258 -1.46 -20.42 -8.42
N LYS A 259 -0.36 -21.16 -8.65
CA LYS A 259 -0.06 -21.80 -9.95
C LYS A 259 -1.21 -22.68 -10.46
N GLU A 260 -2.01 -23.25 -9.55
CA GLU A 260 -3.07 -24.22 -9.84
C GLU A 260 -4.47 -23.59 -10.00
N SER A 261 -4.58 -22.26 -10.06
CA SER A 261 -5.87 -21.55 -10.08
C SER A 261 -6.13 -20.78 -11.40
N PRO A 262 -6.31 -21.43 -12.56
CA PRO A 262 -6.52 -20.74 -13.84
C PRO A 262 -7.81 -19.90 -13.88
N HIS A 263 -8.87 -20.33 -13.19
CA HIS A 263 -10.14 -19.59 -13.12
C HIS A 263 -9.97 -18.22 -12.45
N LYS A 264 -9.08 -18.09 -11.47
CA LYS A 264 -8.81 -16.81 -10.79
C LYS A 264 -8.08 -15.81 -11.69
N HIS A 265 -7.16 -16.30 -12.54
CA HIS A 265 -6.49 -15.47 -13.54
C HIS A 265 -7.50 -14.92 -14.55
N LYS A 266 -8.37 -15.78 -15.09
CA LYS A 266 -9.44 -15.37 -16.02
C LYS A 266 -10.34 -14.29 -15.40
N LYS A 267 -10.67 -14.44 -14.12
CA LYS A 267 -11.49 -13.48 -13.39
C LYS A 267 -10.81 -12.11 -13.26
N MET A 268 -9.52 -12.07 -12.92
CA MET A 268 -8.78 -10.81 -12.86
C MET A 268 -8.69 -10.13 -14.23
N VAL A 269 -8.46 -10.90 -15.29
CA VAL A 269 -8.45 -10.36 -16.66
C VAL A 269 -9.83 -9.83 -17.05
N ALA A 270 -10.92 -10.50 -16.65
CA ALA A 270 -12.27 -10.00 -16.89
C ALA A 270 -12.59 -8.71 -16.13
N LEU A 271 -12.11 -8.57 -14.88
CA LEU A 271 -12.24 -7.32 -14.12
C LEU A 271 -11.45 -6.17 -14.75
N LEU A 272 -10.24 -6.44 -15.26
CA LEU A 272 -9.47 -5.44 -16.00
C LEU A 272 -10.20 -5.04 -17.29
N ALA A 273 -10.70 -6.01 -18.07
CA ALA A 273 -11.43 -5.73 -19.30
C ALA A 273 -12.71 -4.92 -19.05
N LEU A 274 -13.41 -5.17 -17.94
CA LEU A 274 -14.53 -4.33 -17.52
C LEU A 274 -14.09 -2.89 -17.25
N MET A 275 -12.97 -2.71 -16.54
CA MET A 275 -12.43 -1.41 -16.20
C MET A 275 -11.98 -0.64 -17.46
N GLU A 276 -11.31 -1.31 -18.39
CA GLU A 276 -10.93 -0.77 -19.71
C GLU A 276 -12.16 -0.37 -20.54
N HIS A 277 -13.19 -1.22 -20.59
CA HIS A 277 -14.44 -0.90 -21.28
C HIS A 277 -15.13 0.34 -20.70
N LEU A 278 -15.20 0.44 -19.36
CA LEU A 278 -15.78 1.61 -18.71
C LEU A 278 -14.99 2.90 -19.01
N TYR A 279 -13.66 2.82 -19.07
CA TYR A 279 -12.83 3.99 -19.33
C TYR A 279 -12.80 4.37 -20.83
N PHE A 280 -12.38 3.45 -21.70
CA PHE A 280 -12.16 3.74 -23.12
C PHE A 280 -13.45 3.81 -23.95
N GLU A 281 -14.44 2.94 -23.69
CA GLU A 281 -15.67 2.92 -24.49
C GLU A 281 -16.79 3.76 -23.88
N MET A 282 -16.93 3.78 -22.55
CA MET A 282 -17.96 4.58 -21.87
C MET A 282 -17.47 5.95 -21.39
N ALA A 283 -16.21 6.33 -21.67
CA ALA A 283 -15.60 7.61 -21.30
C ALA A 283 -15.71 7.93 -19.78
N ASN A 284 -15.69 6.91 -18.92
CA ASN A 284 -15.77 7.10 -17.47
C ASN A 284 -14.38 7.38 -16.88
N THR A 285 -14.03 8.66 -16.77
CA THR A 285 -12.73 9.12 -16.24
C THR A 285 -12.48 8.77 -14.76
N ARG A 286 -13.49 8.31 -14.00
CA ARG A 286 -13.31 7.89 -12.59
C ARG A 286 -12.66 6.52 -12.43
N VAL A 287 -12.61 5.73 -13.49
CA VAL A 287 -12.16 4.33 -13.46
C VAL A 287 -11.01 4.09 -14.44
N GLU A 288 -10.21 5.11 -14.72
CA GLU A 288 -8.99 4.98 -15.50
C GLU A 288 -8.09 3.88 -14.91
N PRO A 289 -7.77 2.82 -15.67
CA PRO A 289 -6.78 1.83 -15.26
C PRO A 289 -5.41 2.49 -15.10
N ASP A 290 -4.88 2.45 -13.89
CA ASP A 290 -3.60 3.07 -13.56
C ASP A 290 -2.45 2.05 -13.58
N ARG A 291 -1.23 2.55 -13.36
CA ARG A 291 -0.03 1.71 -13.21
C ARG A 291 -0.20 0.61 -12.17
N CYS A 292 -0.93 0.88 -11.07
CA CYS A 292 -1.20 -0.10 -10.02
C CYS A 292 -2.17 -1.20 -10.50
N THR A 293 -3.20 -0.83 -11.25
CA THR A 293 -4.17 -1.75 -11.88
C THR A 293 -3.43 -2.77 -12.74
N TYR A 294 -2.66 -2.30 -13.72
CA TYR A 294 -1.95 -3.16 -14.65
C TYR A 294 -0.86 -3.98 -13.95
N ASN A 295 -0.04 -3.38 -13.10
CA ASN A 295 1.00 -4.10 -12.39
C ASN A 295 0.42 -5.23 -11.50
N THR A 296 -0.72 -4.98 -10.85
CA THR A 296 -1.41 -6.00 -10.02
C THR A 296 -1.83 -7.20 -10.86
N VAL A 297 -2.43 -6.96 -12.04
CA VAL A 297 -2.87 -8.03 -12.96
C VAL A 297 -1.67 -8.75 -13.60
N LEU A 298 -0.64 -8.03 -14.05
CA LEU A 298 0.56 -8.63 -14.63
C LEU A 298 1.34 -9.46 -13.61
N CYS A 299 1.49 -8.99 -12.37
CA CYS A 299 2.11 -9.76 -11.29
C CYS A 299 1.32 -11.03 -10.97
N ALA A 300 -0.02 -10.95 -11.00
CA ALA A 300 -0.91 -12.09 -10.85
C ALA A 300 -0.69 -13.12 -11.97
N LEU A 301 -0.67 -12.70 -13.23
CA LEU A 301 -0.40 -13.57 -14.38
C LEU A 301 1.00 -14.18 -14.33
N ALA A 302 2.03 -13.41 -13.93
CA ALA A 302 3.39 -13.92 -13.79
C ALA A 302 3.53 -15.05 -12.76
N LYS A 303 2.67 -15.10 -11.73
CA LYS A 303 2.61 -16.22 -10.76
C LYS A 303 2.01 -17.51 -11.35
N GLY A 304 1.29 -17.41 -12.46
CA GLY A 304 0.70 -18.56 -13.14
C GLY A 304 1.73 -19.50 -13.74
N CYS A 305 2.93 -19.01 -14.07
CA CYS A 305 4.04 -19.78 -14.64
C CYS A 305 3.58 -20.70 -15.80
N SER A 306 2.76 -20.18 -16.70
CA SER A 306 2.22 -20.92 -17.84
C SER A 306 2.40 -20.14 -19.16
N PRO A 307 2.46 -20.83 -20.31
CA PRO A 307 2.49 -20.18 -21.62
C PRO A 307 1.32 -19.22 -21.85
N GLU A 308 0.13 -19.61 -21.41
CA GLU A 308 -1.11 -18.85 -21.61
C GLU A 308 -1.07 -17.56 -20.79
N THR A 309 -0.65 -17.64 -19.54
CA THR A 309 -0.54 -16.47 -18.64
C THR A 309 0.55 -15.51 -19.10
N ALA A 310 1.69 -16.01 -19.61
CA ALA A 310 2.73 -15.18 -20.20
C ALA A 310 2.28 -14.49 -21.50
N LYS A 311 1.53 -15.20 -22.37
CA LYS A 311 0.93 -14.61 -23.57
C LYS A 311 -0.08 -13.53 -23.22
N GLN A 312 -0.97 -13.78 -22.27
CA GLN A 312 -1.96 -12.79 -21.80
C GLN A 312 -1.27 -11.55 -21.23
N ALA A 313 -0.20 -11.72 -20.45
CA ALA A 313 0.59 -10.61 -19.93
C ALA A 313 1.24 -9.78 -21.04
N ASP A 314 1.79 -10.41 -22.10
CA ASP A 314 2.33 -9.67 -23.26
C ASP A 314 1.22 -8.96 -24.05
N THR A 315 0.03 -9.55 -24.20
CA THR A 315 -1.12 -8.90 -24.85
C THR A 315 -1.54 -7.63 -24.10
N ILE A 316 -1.65 -7.71 -22.77
CA ILE A 316 -1.99 -6.54 -21.94
C ILE A 316 -0.90 -5.46 -22.08
N LEU A 317 0.38 -5.82 -22.01
CA LEU A 317 1.47 -4.86 -22.19
C LEU A 317 1.46 -4.20 -23.58
N ARG A 318 1.09 -4.94 -24.63
CA ARG A 318 0.91 -4.36 -25.98
C ARG A 318 -0.24 -3.35 -26.04
N SER A 319 -1.34 -3.63 -25.36
CA SER A 319 -2.46 -2.69 -25.23
C SER A 319 -2.00 -1.42 -24.51
N ILE A 320 -1.31 -1.53 -23.36
CA ILE A 320 -0.73 -0.38 -22.65
C ILE A 320 0.17 0.44 -23.57
N GLU A 321 1.09 -0.19 -24.30
CA GLU A 321 1.97 0.52 -25.25
C GLU A 321 1.22 1.21 -26.38
N THR A 322 0.06 0.68 -26.78
CA THR A 322 -0.77 1.28 -27.85
C THR A 322 -1.49 2.50 -27.31
N HIS A 323 -2.15 2.38 -26.16
CA HIS A 323 -2.83 3.50 -25.51
C HIS A 323 -1.86 4.61 -25.12
N TYR A 324 -0.64 4.26 -24.69
CA TYR A 324 0.42 5.24 -24.42
C TYR A 324 0.83 6.02 -25.66
N LYS A 325 1.08 5.34 -26.78
CA LYS A 325 1.50 5.99 -28.04
C LYS A 325 0.41 6.87 -28.65
N ASN A 326 -0.85 6.60 -28.33
CA ASN A 326 -1.99 7.37 -28.78
C ASN A 326 -2.37 8.49 -27.78
N ASP A 327 -1.62 8.68 -26.70
CA ASP A 327 -1.91 9.64 -25.62
C ASP A 327 -3.30 9.44 -24.98
N GLU A 328 -3.77 8.18 -24.89
CA GLU A 328 -5.10 7.81 -24.34
C GLU A 328 -5.09 7.54 -22.82
N ILE A 329 -3.91 7.45 -22.21
CA ILE A 329 -3.71 7.27 -20.76
C ILE A 329 -2.96 8.46 -20.17
N SER A 330 -3.26 8.81 -18.92
CA SER A 330 -2.69 9.98 -18.22
C SER A 330 -1.33 9.73 -17.55
N TRP A 331 -0.79 8.52 -17.66
CA TRP A 331 0.40 8.08 -16.94
C TRP A 331 1.40 7.35 -17.85
N ASP A 332 2.69 7.45 -17.52
CA ASP A 332 3.77 6.82 -18.28
C ASP A 332 3.97 5.34 -17.87
N PRO A 333 4.13 4.41 -18.83
CA PRO A 333 4.59 3.06 -18.55
C PRO A 333 5.95 3.06 -17.84
N ASP A 334 6.12 2.18 -16.86
CA ASP A 334 7.36 2.09 -16.09
C ASP A 334 8.13 0.79 -16.39
N ALA A 335 9.39 0.75 -15.97
CA ALA A 335 10.23 -0.43 -16.11
C ALA A 335 9.65 -1.68 -15.41
N ILE A 336 8.84 -1.52 -14.37
CA ILE A 336 8.27 -2.64 -13.59
C ILE A 336 7.28 -3.43 -14.44
N LEU A 337 6.45 -2.76 -15.26
CA LEU A 337 5.50 -3.43 -16.17
C LEU A 337 6.26 -4.37 -17.12
N PHE A 338 7.30 -3.88 -17.80
CA PHE A 338 8.12 -4.68 -18.71
C PHE A 338 8.82 -5.84 -18.00
N ASN A 339 9.48 -5.55 -16.87
CA ASN A 339 10.21 -6.54 -16.07
C ASN A 339 9.29 -7.68 -15.60
N THR A 340 8.04 -7.36 -15.25
CA THR A 340 7.05 -8.34 -14.82
C THR A 340 6.66 -9.29 -15.96
N VAL A 341 6.45 -8.79 -17.18
CA VAL A 341 6.13 -9.63 -18.34
C VAL A 341 7.34 -10.44 -18.81
N ILE A 342 8.56 -9.87 -18.78
CA ILE A 342 9.80 -10.60 -19.04
C ILE A 342 9.95 -11.77 -18.06
N SER A 343 9.68 -11.53 -16.77
CA SER A 343 9.69 -12.57 -15.74
C SER A 343 8.61 -13.63 -15.99
N ALA A 344 7.40 -13.25 -16.42
CA ALA A 344 6.35 -14.21 -16.78
C ALA A 344 6.81 -15.18 -17.88
N TRP A 345 7.46 -14.67 -18.94
CA TRP A 345 8.06 -15.51 -19.98
C TRP A 345 9.22 -16.37 -19.45
N ALA A 346 10.08 -15.81 -18.60
CA ALA A 346 11.20 -16.55 -18.01
C ALA A 346 10.75 -17.78 -17.19
N HIS A 347 9.56 -17.75 -16.60
CA HIS A 347 8.99 -18.83 -15.79
C HIS A 347 7.89 -19.66 -16.51
N SER A 348 7.67 -19.43 -17.80
CA SER A 348 6.64 -20.12 -18.58
C SER A 348 7.00 -21.56 -19.02
N ASP A 349 8.27 -21.96 -18.85
CA ASP A 349 8.84 -23.24 -19.29
C ASP A 349 8.65 -23.56 -20.81
N VAL A 350 8.41 -22.54 -21.64
CA VAL A 350 8.26 -22.68 -23.09
C VAL A 350 9.62 -22.64 -23.80
N PRO A 351 9.93 -23.57 -24.73
CA PRO A 351 11.10 -23.48 -25.58
C PRO A 351 11.13 -22.16 -26.38
N GLY A 352 12.24 -21.44 -26.35
CA GLY A 352 12.39 -20.16 -27.03
C GLY A 352 11.77 -18.96 -26.29
N ALA A 353 11.33 -19.11 -25.04
CA ALA A 353 10.81 -18.01 -24.23
C ALA A 353 11.80 -16.82 -24.12
N TYR A 354 13.11 -17.09 -24.16
CA TYR A 354 14.15 -16.06 -24.12
C TYR A 354 14.06 -15.05 -25.28
N ARG A 355 13.54 -15.47 -26.45
CA ARG A 355 13.34 -14.55 -27.59
C ARG A 355 12.18 -13.59 -27.33
N LYS A 356 11.14 -14.06 -26.66
CA LYS A 356 10.00 -13.23 -26.25
C LYS A 356 10.41 -12.26 -25.15
N ALA A 357 11.16 -12.75 -24.16
CA ALA A 357 11.78 -11.92 -23.13
C ALA A 357 12.68 -10.82 -23.75
N GLN A 358 13.54 -11.16 -24.70
CA GLN A 358 14.37 -10.19 -25.42
C GLN A 358 13.53 -9.15 -26.17
N SER A 359 12.53 -9.60 -26.94
CA SER A 359 11.67 -8.70 -27.71
C SER A 359 10.92 -7.68 -26.84
N ILE A 360 10.60 -8.02 -25.59
CA ILE A 360 9.97 -7.10 -24.65
C ILE A 360 10.99 -6.08 -24.13
N LEU A 361 12.21 -6.51 -23.81
CA LEU A 361 13.30 -5.59 -23.43
C LEU A 361 13.66 -4.63 -24.57
N ASP A 362 13.65 -5.10 -25.82
CA ASP A 362 13.88 -4.25 -26.99
C ASP A 362 12.77 -3.19 -27.15
N ARG A 363 11.50 -3.57 -26.90
CA ARG A 363 10.37 -2.62 -26.87
C ARG A 363 10.53 -1.56 -25.78
N GLN A 364 10.95 -1.99 -24.58
CA GLN A 364 11.24 -1.09 -23.47
C GLN A 364 12.35 -0.08 -23.82
N LEU A 365 13.46 -0.58 -24.39
CA LEU A 365 14.57 0.26 -24.87
C LEU A 365 14.11 1.27 -25.92
N ASN A 366 13.28 0.84 -26.88
CA ASN A 366 12.76 1.73 -27.92
C ASN A 366 11.88 2.85 -27.33
N LEU A 367 11.04 2.55 -26.34
CA LEU A 367 10.23 3.57 -25.66
C LEU A 367 11.08 4.53 -24.84
N TYR A 368 12.11 4.02 -24.15
CA TYR A 368 13.06 4.84 -23.41
C TYR A 368 13.81 5.82 -24.33
N TYR A 369 14.32 5.33 -25.46
CA TYR A 369 14.99 6.18 -26.44
C TYR A 369 14.04 7.14 -27.17
N ALA A 370 12.75 6.83 -27.23
CA ALA A 370 11.72 7.73 -27.73
C ALA A 370 11.33 8.84 -26.74
N GLY A 371 11.78 8.77 -25.47
CA GLY A 371 11.59 9.83 -24.48
C GLY A 371 10.94 9.39 -23.17
N CYS A 372 10.36 8.17 -23.08
CA CYS A 372 9.74 7.66 -21.85
C CYS A 372 10.80 7.38 -20.78
N GLN A 373 11.07 8.34 -19.89
CA GLN A 373 12.10 8.19 -18.85
C GLN A 373 11.73 7.14 -17.81
N ASP A 374 10.44 6.99 -17.50
CA ASP A 374 9.94 5.98 -16.57
C ASP A 374 10.14 4.54 -17.08
N CYS A 375 10.20 4.37 -18.41
CA CYS A 375 10.48 3.09 -19.07
C CYS A 375 11.95 2.68 -18.97
N LYS A 376 12.84 3.50 -18.39
CA LYS A 376 14.29 3.25 -18.37
C LYS A 376 14.64 1.82 -17.90
N PRO A 377 15.32 1.01 -18.73
CA PRO A 377 15.74 -0.32 -18.33
C PRO A 377 16.67 -0.31 -17.11
N ASP A 378 16.53 -1.36 -16.30
CA ASP A 378 17.31 -1.56 -15.10
C ASP A 378 17.99 -2.94 -15.08
N VAL A 379 18.85 -3.15 -14.08
CA VAL A 379 19.55 -4.43 -13.86
C VAL A 379 18.57 -5.60 -13.75
N ILE A 380 17.36 -5.37 -13.24
CA ILE A 380 16.32 -6.41 -13.07
C ILE A 380 15.81 -6.88 -14.43
N GLY A 381 15.54 -5.99 -15.37
CA GLY A 381 15.09 -6.32 -16.72
C GLY A 381 16.09 -7.17 -17.47
N PHE A 382 17.35 -6.72 -17.53
CA PHE A 382 18.44 -7.49 -18.13
C PHE A 382 18.61 -8.85 -17.44
N THR A 383 18.66 -8.89 -16.11
CA THR A 383 18.82 -10.15 -15.35
C THR A 383 17.65 -11.12 -15.58
N SER A 384 16.43 -10.61 -15.79
CA SER A 384 15.26 -11.43 -16.10
C SER A 384 15.35 -12.08 -17.48
N VAL A 385 15.86 -11.36 -18.50
CA VAL A 385 16.18 -11.94 -19.82
C VAL A 385 17.27 -13.00 -19.69
N LEU A 386 18.33 -12.75 -18.92
CA LEU A 386 19.38 -13.75 -18.65
C LEU A 386 18.81 -15.02 -18.00
N SER A 387 17.89 -14.86 -17.04
CA SER A 387 17.24 -15.98 -16.36
C SER A 387 16.39 -16.81 -17.31
N SER A 388 15.69 -16.17 -18.26
CA SER A 388 14.95 -16.84 -19.33
C SER A 388 15.90 -17.63 -20.23
N CYS A 389 17.03 -17.03 -20.66
CA CYS A 389 18.06 -17.72 -21.46
C CYS A 389 18.60 -18.95 -20.71
N ALA A 390 18.98 -18.80 -19.44
CA ALA A 390 19.54 -19.86 -18.61
C ALA A 390 18.56 -21.02 -18.30
N SER A 391 17.28 -20.85 -18.64
CA SER A 391 16.23 -21.85 -18.43
C SER A 391 15.79 -22.53 -19.72
N GLU A 392 16.44 -22.26 -20.86
CA GLU A 392 16.11 -22.85 -22.16
C GLU A 392 16.20 -24.39 -22.15
N PRO A 393 15.07 -25.11 -22.34
CA PRO A 393 15.06 -26.57 -22.31
C PRO A 393 15.67 -27.20 -23.58
N LYS A 394 15.48 -26.58 -24.75
CA LYS A 394 15.78 -27.21 -26.04
C LYS A 394 17.26 -27.11 -26.39
N LYS A 395 17.95 -28.26 -26.51
CA LYS A 395 19.40 -28.33 -26.81
C LYS A 395 19.79 -27.53 -28.06
N SER A 396 19.01 -27.59 -29.14
CA SER A 396 19.28 -26.87 -30.39
C SER A 396 19.25 -25.35 -30.25
N GLU A 397 18.62 -24.84 -29.19
CA GLU A 397 18.46 -23.40 -28.93
C GLU A 397 19.45 -22.87 -27.89
N ARG A 398 20.16 -23.74 -27.18
CA ARG A 398 21.05 -23.35 -26.07
C ARG A 398 22.17 -22.41 -26.50
N ALA A 399 22.81 -22.67 -27.65
CA ALA A 399 23.87 -21.80 -28.17
C ALA A 399 23.33 -20.39 -28.49
N LYS A 400 22.14 -20.30 -29.08
CA LYS A 400 21.48 -19.02 -29.37
C LYS A 400 21.09 -18.29 -28.08
N ALA A 401 20.51 -19.00 -27.12
CA ALA A 401 20.18 -18.46 -25.80
C ALA A 401 21.43 -17.94 -25.07
N PHE A 402 22.57 -18.64 -25.19
CA PHE A 402 23.83 -18.20 -24.60
C PHE A 402 24.34 -16.90 -25.24
N ASN A 403 24.27 -16.79 -26.57
CA ASN A 403 24.66 -15.56 -27.28
C ASN A 403 23.77 -14.36 -26.90
N VAL A 404 22.47 -14.58 -26.75
CA VAL A 404 21.55 -13.52 -26.25
C VAL A 404 21.92 -13.12 -24.82
N ALA A 405 22.21 -14.10 -23.95
CA ALA A 405 22.63 -13.82 -22.58
C ALA A 405 23.95 -13.01 -22.53
N LEU A 406 24.94 -13.38 -23.36
CA LEU A 406 26.20 -12.66 -23.48
C LEU A 406 26.01 -11.22 -23.99
N SER A 407 25.16 -11.03 -25.00
CA SER A 407 24.84 -9.70 -25.53
C SER A 407 24.21 -8.80 -24.45
N ASN A 408 23.28 -9.33 -23.65
CA ASN A 408 22.59 -8.57 -22.61
C ASN A 408 23.51 -8.13 -21.47
N ILE A 409 24.39 -9.01 -20.97
CA ILE A 409 25.32 -8.61 -19.91
C ILE A 409 26.34 -7.58 -20.43
N GLN A 410 26.79 -7.71 -21.68
CA GLN A 410 27.65 -6.72 -22.31
C GLN A 410 26.94 -5.38 -22.52
N ALA A 411 25.66 -5.39 -22.91
CA ALA A 411 24.85 -4.18 -23.05
C ALA A 411 24.66 -3.47 -21.70
N LEU A 412 24.44 -4.23 -20.62
CA LEU A 412 24.36 -3.69 -19.26
C LEU A 412 25.70 -3.08 -18.81
N GLU A 413 26.82 -3.76 -19.06
CA GLU A 413 28.16 -3.27 -18.71
C GLU A 413 28.56 -2.00 -19.49
N LYS A 414 28.16 -1.90 -20.76
CA LYS A 414 28.42 -0.73 -21.61
C LYS A 414 27.59 0.49 -21.23
N ASN A 415 26.45 0.30 -20.56
CA ASN A 415 25.53 1.37 -20.20
C ASN A 415 25.34 1.44 -18.68
N PRO A 416 26.27 2.09 -17.94
CA PRO A 416 26.18 2.25 -16.49
C PRO A 416 24.89 2.91 -16.01
N ALA A 417 24.23 3.68 -16.89
CA ALA A 417 22.94 4.31 -16.62
C ALA A 417 21.83 3.29 -16.27
N PHE A 418 21.87 2.08 -16.82
CA PHE A 418 20.91 1.00 -16.52
C PHE A 418 21.24 0.24 -15.22
N GLY A 419 22.29 0.68 -14.52
CA GLY A 419 22.79 0.09 -13.29
C GLY A 419 23.93 -0.91 -13.54
N LYS A 420 24.50 -1.41 -12.44
CA LYS A 420 25.67 -2.31 -12.47
C LYS A 420 25.24 -3.76 -12.26
N ALA A 421 25.91 -4.68 -12.94
CA ALA A 421 25.74 -6.11 -12.71
C ALA A 421 25.98 -6.44 -11.24
N ASN A 422 25.07 -7.21 -10.63
CA ASN A 422 25.14 -7.60 -9.24
C ASN A 422 25.40 -9.11 -9.09
N HIS A 423 25.49 -9.58 -7.84
CA HIS A 423 25.69 -11.00 -7.53
C HIS A 423 24.65 -11.94 -8.18
N ILE A 424 23.42 -11.47 -8.42
CA ILE A 424 22.35 -12.23 -9.09
C ILE A 424 22.62 -12.28 -10.60
N THR A 425 23.02 -11.17 -11.21
CA THR A 425 23.37 -11.10 -12.64
C THR A 425 24.53 -12.07 -12.96
N TYR A 426 25.63 -12.00 -12.19
CA TYR A 426 26.76 -12.90 -12.37
C TYR A 426 26.41 -14.36 -12.06
N GLY A 427 25.67 -14.62 -10.98
CA GLY A 427 25.18 -15.96 -10.66
C GLY A 427 24.29 -16.55 -11.76
N THR A 428 23.47 -15.71 -12.41
CA THR A 428 22.61 -16.12 -13.53
C THR A 428 23.42 -16.39 -14.79
N MET A 429 24.50 -15.64 -15.06
CA MET A 429 25.41 -15.98 -16.15
C MET A 429 26.20 -17.27 -15.92
N LEU A 430 26.62 -17.54 -14.69
CA LEU A 430 27.23 -18.83 -14.35
C LEU A 430 26.23 -19.98 -14.54
N LYS A 431 24.95 -19.77 -14.16
CA LYS A 431 23.86 -20.71 -14.47
C LYS A 431 23.71 -20.93 -15.98
N ALA A 432 23.81 -19.89 -16.78
CA ALA A 432 23.77 -19.97 -18.24
C ALA A 432 24.97 -20.78 -18.78
N CYS A 433 26.18 -20.55 -18.27
CA CYS A 433 27.36 -21.35 -18.62
C CYS A 433 27.16 -22.84 -18.30
N ALA A 434 26.64 -23.15 -17.10
CA ALA A 434 26.42 -24.53 -16.65
C ALA A 434 25.38 -25.29 -17.50
N ARG A 435 24.30 -24.61 -17.92
CA ARG A 435 23.15 -25.25 -18.58
C ARG A 435 23.18 -25.20 -20.10
N LEU A 436 23.72 -24.12 -20.67
CA LEU A 436 23.67 -23.85 -22.11
C LEU A 436 24.89 -24.38 -22.85
N LEU A 437 26.06 -24.38 -22.21
CA LEU A 437 27.30 -24.86 -22.82
C LEU A 437 27.54 -26.35 -22.50
N PRO A 438 28.11 -27.14 -23.42
CA PRO A 438 28.42 -28.55 -23.16
C PRO A 438 29.38 -28.72 -21.97
N ALA A 439 29.16 -29.75 -21.16
CA ALA A 439 30.05 -30.07 -20.04
C ALA A 439 31.46 -30.43 -20.55
N GLY A 440 32.50 -29.93 -19.86
CA GLY A 440 33.89 -30.12 -20.26
C GLY A 440 34.33 -29.37 -21.51
N SER A 441 33.49 -28.55 -22.13
CA SER A 441 33.92 -27.78 -23.31
C SER A 441 34.91 -26.67 -22.92
N PRO A 442 35.90 -26.37 -23.78
CA PRO A 442 36.82 -25.27 -23.54
C PRO A 442 36.09 -23.92 -23.47
N GLU A 443 35.01 -23.76 -24.21
CA GLU A 443 34.15 -22.57 -24.17
C GLU A 443 33.49 -22.39 -22.80
N ARG A 444 32.97 -23.47 -22.20
CA ARG A 444 32.36 -23.43 -20.87
C ARG A 444 33.37 -23.02 -19.80
N THR A 445 34.57 -23.61 -19.85
CA THR A 445 35.67 -23.30 -18.95
C THR A 445 36.08 -21.82 -19.06
N LYS A 446 36.27 -21.34 -20.30
CA LYS A 446 36.64 -19.96 -20.61
C LYS A 446 35.63 -18.97 -20.03
N TRP A 447 34.33 -19.13 -20.33
CA TRP A 447 33.30 -18.20 -19.89
C TRP A 447 33.03 -18.27 -18.39
N THR A 448 33.12 -19.46 -17.80
CA THR A 448 32.99 -19.65 -16.34
C THR A 448 34.08 -18.89 -15.59
N ARG A 449 35.35 -19.05 -15.99
CA ARG A 449 36.48 -18.29 -15.40
C ARG A 449 36.32 -16.79 -15.60
N HIS A 450 35.93 -16.36 -16.81
CA HIS A 450 35.72 -14.95 -17.13
C HIS A 450 34.66 -14.28 -16.24
N PHE A 451 33.46 -14.86 -16.14
CA PHE A 451 32.40 -14.26 -15.33
C PHE A 451 32.65 -14.38 -13.82
N PHE A 452 33.34 -15.43 -13.38
CA PHE A 452 33.75 -15.52 -11.98
C PHE A 452 34.79 -14.45 -11.63
N GLN A 453 35.80 -14.24 -12.47
CA GLN A 453 36.79 -13.17 -12.26
C GLN A 453 36.11 -11.81 -12.21
N LYS A 454 35.19 -11.52 -13.14
CA LYS A 454 34.40 -10.28 -13.11
C LYS A 454 33.59 -10.12 -11.82
N ALA A 455 33.01 -11.21 -11.30
CA ALA A 455 32.30 -11.17 -10.04
C ALA A 455 33.25 -10.89 -8.85
N CYS A 456 34.48 -11.41 -8.88
CA CYS A 456 35.52 -11.12 -7.89
C CYS A 456 35.93 -9.65 -7.93
N ASP A 457 36.23 -9.13 -9.13
CA ASP A 457 36.65 -7.74 -9.34
C ASP A 457 35.56 -6.75 -8.95
N ALA A 458 34.30 -7.09 -9.17
CA ALA A 458 33.14 -6.29 -8.79
C ALA A 458 32.78 -6.41 -7.29
N GLY A 459 33.41 -7.31 -6.54
CA GLY A 459 33.07 -7.59 -5.14
C GLY A 459 31.66 -8.17 -4.96
N MET A 460 31.19 -8.96 -5.92
CA MET A 460 29.83 -9.50 -6.04
C MET A 460 29.75 -11.02 -5.81
N VAL A 461 30.77 -11.64 -5.19
CA VAL A 461 30.82 -13.08 -4.93
C VAL A 461 29.95 -13.43 -3.72
N GLY A 462 28.66 -13.66 -3.97
CA GLY A 462 27.71 -14.15 -2.97
C GLY A 462 27.53 -15.67 -3.00
N ASN A 463 26.67 -16.17 -2.11
CA ASN A 463 26.14 -17.53 -2.06
C ASN A 463 25.62 -18.01 -3.42
N MET A 464 24.88 -17.16 -4.14
CA MET A 464 24.35 -17.50 -5.45
C MET A 464 25.46 -17.72 -6.47
N VAL A 465 26.49 -16.87 -6.48
CA VAL A 465 27.64 -16.98 -7.38
C VAL A 465 28.42 -18.27 -7.10
N LEU A 466 28.74 -18.57 -5.83
CA LEU A 466 29.47 -19.78 -5.45
C LEU A 466 28.72 -21.07 -5.79
N ASN A 467 27.41 -21.10 -5.53
CA ASN A 467 26.59 -22.26 -5.83
C ASN A 467 26.52 -22.51 -7.34
N ARG A 468 26.36 -21.45 -8.14
CA ARG A 468 26.30 -21.56 -9.61
C ARG A 468 27.67 -21.79 -10.24
N LEU A 469 28.75 -21.31 -9.61
CA LEU A 469 30.11 -21.64 -10.01
C LEU A 469 30.36 -23.14 -9.92
N ARG A 470 29.97 -23.77 -8.80
CA ARG A 470 30.12 -25.23 -8.62
C ARG A 470 29.38 -26.03 -9.70
N GLU A 471 28.20 -25.56 -10.10
CA GLU A 471 27.45 -26.18 -11.19
C GLU A 471 28.09 -25.94 -12.57
N ALA A 472 28.79 -24.82 -12.74
CA ALA A 472 29.42 -24.39 -13.99
C ALA A 472 30.82 -24.99 -14.19
N THR A 473 31.56 -25.35 -13.15
CA THR A 473 32.83 -26.09 -13.25
C THR A 473 32.60 -27.55 -13.60
N THR A 474 33.54 -28.16 -14.34
CA THR A 474 33.44 -29.57 -14.74
C THR A 474 34.10 -30.50 -13.72
N SER A 475 35.20 -30.05 -13.09
CA SER A 475 35.92 -30.82 -12.07
C SER A 475 35.96 -30.12 -10.71
N VAL A 476 36.18 -30.89 -9.64
CA VAL A 476 36.31 -30.36 -8.27
C VAL A 476 37.63 -29.59 -8.15
N GLU A 477 38.64 -30.00 -8.89
CA GLU A 477 39.96 -29.36 -8.98
C GLU A 477 39.83 -27.96 -9.61
N GLU A 478 39.09 -27.83 -10.71
CA GLU A 478 38.82 -26.54 -11.36
C GLU A 478 38.09 -25.58 -10.41
N TYR A 479 37.10 -26.09 -9.68
CA TYR A 479 36.40 -25.30 -8.67
C TYR A 479 37.34 -24.83 -7.55
N LYS A 480 38.16 -25.74 -7.00
CA LYS A 480 39.13 -25.43 -5.94
C LYS A 480 40.21 -24.44 -6.39
N GLU A 481 40.66 -24.55 -7.64
CA GLU A 481 41.60 -23.63 -8.27
C GLU A 481 40.99 -22.22 -8.35
N LEU A 482 39.77 -22.10 -8.87
CA LEU A 482 39.10 -20.80 -9.03
C LEU A 482 38.83 -20.12 -7.68
N ILE A 483 38.40 -20.86 -6.67
CA ILE A 483 38.18 -20.30 -5.32
C ILE A 483 39.48 -20.15 -4.51
N GLN A 484 40.64 -20.48 -5.08
CA GLN A 484 41.96 -20.38 -4.44
C GLN A 484 42.04 -21.06 -3.05
N GLY A 485 41.31 -22.17 -2.89
CA GLY A 485 41.23 -22.89 -1.61
C GLY A 485 40.45 -22.20 -0.49
N TYR A 486 39.87 -21.02 -0.71
CA TYR A 486 39.05 -20.35 0.29
C TYR A 486 37.76 -21.13 0.56
N SER A 487 37.36 -21.22 1.83
CA SER A 487 36.04 -21.69 2.20
C SER A 487 35.02 -20.54 2.14
N LYS A 488 33.73 -20.90 2.16
CA LYS A 488 32.62 -19.94 2.20
C LYS A 488 32.75 -18.89 3.30
N SER A 489 33.29 -19.26 4.47
CA SER A 489 33.47 -18.35 5.62
C SER A 489 34.77 -17.54 5.55
N THR A 490 35.71 -17.90 4.68
CA THR A 490 37.03 -17.27 4.58
C THR A 490 37.24 -16.54 3.26
N LEU A 491 36.16 -16.19 2.54
CA LEU A 491 36.29 -15.45 1.28
C LEU A 491 36.90 -14.06 1.50
N PRO A 492 37.78 -13.60 0.60
CA PRO A 492 38.35 -12.26 0.67
C PRO A 492 37.26 -11.20 0.76
N LYS A 493 37.41 -10.23 1.68
CA LYS A 493 36.44 -9.12 1.81
C LYS A 493 36.27 -8.35 0.50
N GLN A 494 37.32 -8.25 -0.31
CA GLN A 494 37.27 -7.62 -1.64
C GLN A 494 36.30 -8.32 -2.59
N TRP A 495 36.10 -9.63 -2.46
CA TRP A 495 35.19 -10.39 -3.31
C TRP A 495 33.73 -10.28 -2.86
N THR A 496 33.49 -9.91 -1.60
CA THR A 496 32.15 -9.91 -0.99
C THR A 496 31.64 -8.52 -0.61
N CYS A 497 32.48 -7.47 -0.74
CA CYS A 497 32.23 -6.13 -0.20
C CYS A 497 30.95 -5.46 -0.72
N ASN A 498 30.48 -5.80 -1.93
CA ASN A 498 29.30 -5.21 -2.54
C ASN A 498 28.08 -6.15 -2.54
N VAL A 499 28.17 -7.32 -1.91
CA VAL A 499 27.09 -8.30 -1.86
C VAL A 499 26.01 -7.85 -0.88
N GLN A 500 24.84 -7.49 -1.40
CA GLN A 500 23.65 -7.24 -0.61
C GLN A 500 22.76 -8.48 -0.57
N GLU A 501 23.13 -9.48 0.23
CA GLU A 501 22.30 -10.65 0.47
C GLU A 501 21.31 -10.37 1.60
N ARG A 502 20.06 -10.01 1.26
CA ARG A 502 18.95 -10.19 2.20
C ARG A 502 18.70 -11.70 2.31
N GLY A 503 18.67 -12.22 3.54
CA GLY A 503 18.45 -13.63 3.81
C GLY A 503 17.25 -14.19 3.04
N GLY A 504 17.51 -15.17 2.18
CA GLY A 504 16.47 -15.95 1.50
C GLY A 504 16.04 -15.45 0.12
N TYR A 505 16.89 -15.63 -0.90
CA TYR A 505 16.46 -15.66 -2.31
C TYR A 505 15.76 -16.99 -2.66
N PHE A 506 14.87 -17.47 -1.78
CA PHE A 506 13.95 -18.55 -2.09
C PHE A 506 12.64 -17.94 -2.57
N ARG A 507 12.33 -18.15 -3.85
CA ARG A 507 10.97 -18.23 -4.40
C ARG A 507 9.93 -17.34 -3.71
N ASN A 508 10.12 -16.02 -3.72
CA ASN A 508 9.09 -15.15 -3.17
C ASN A 508 8.70 -14.03 -4.14
N PRO A 509 7.72 -14.30 -5.03
CA PRO A 509 6.98 -13.25 -5.74
C PRO A 509 6.38 -12.19 -4.79
N LYS A 510 6.33 -12.45 -3.48
CA LYS A 510 5.85 -11.49 -2.47
C LYS A 510 6.77 -10.27 -2.31
N ALA A 511 8.08 -10.36 -2.59
CA ALA A 511 8.99 -9.22 -2.38
C ALA A 511 8.69 -8.03 -3.31
N LEU A 512 8.22 -8.29 -4.54
CA LEU A 512 7.77 -7.28 -5.50
C LEU A 512 6.43 -6.62 -5.07
N LEU A 513 5.55 -7.38 -4.42
CA LEU A 513 4.28 -6.85 -3.89
C LEU A 513 4.46 -5.96 -2.64
N TYR A 514 5.46 -6.24 -1.80
CA TYR A 514 5.66 -5.52 -0.54
C TYR A 514 6.57 -4.28 -0.64
N ALA A 515 7.44 -4.18 -1.65
CA ALA A 515 8.26 -2.98 -1.87
C ALA A 515 7.41 -1.77 -2.30
N ASN A 516 6.36 -2.00 -3.09
CA ASN A 516 5.52 -0.94 -3.66
C ASN A 516 4.51 -0.32 -2.67
N VAL A 517 4.06 -1.07 -1.65
CA VAL A 517 3.11 -0.53 -0.65
C VAL A 517 3.77 0.45 0.32
N LYS A 518 5.09 0.36 0.55
CA LYS A 518 5.80 1.28 1.46
C LYS A 518 6.22 2.59 0.80
N GLN A 519 6.49 2.61 -0.51
CA GLN A 519 6.88 3.84 -1.21
C GLN A 519 5.70 4.76 -1.54
N GLN A 520 4.49 4.22 -1.72
CA GLN A 520 3.27 5.02 -1.91
C GLN A 520 2.57 5.46 -0.61
N GLN A 521 3.10 5.11 0.57
CA GLN A 521 2.61 5.63 1.87
C GLN A 521 3.43 6.85 2.37
N GLN A 522 4.39 7.32 1.58
CA GLN A 522 5.24 8.48 1.89
C GLN A 522 5.14 9.63 0.88
N GLN A 523 4.20 9.53 -0.07
CA GLN A 523 3.65 10.64 -0.85
C GLN A 523 2.15 10.70 -0.59
#